data_AF-A0AAV3GXQ1-F1
#
_entry.id   AF-A0AAV3GXQ1-F1
#
_cell.length_a   1.000
_cell.length_b   1.000
_cell.length_c   1.000
_cell.angle_alpha   90.00
_cell.angle_beta   90.00
_cell.angle_gamma   90.00
#
_symmetry.space_group_name_H-M   'P 1'
#
loop_
_entity.id
_entity.type
_entity.pdbx_description
1 polymer ?
#
loop_
_entity_poly.entity_id
_entity_poly.type
_entity_poly.pdbx_seq_one_letter_code
_entity_poly.pdbx_strand_id
1 'polypeptide(L)'
;MLTAPIINPIVIFSTFIAFGNSWQMASWRVIGSFFVALVIGVWLAYFQKDAVLKEKITSKVAENHHHHVHEEEQSEKNEPKNQLIHQTGHVLTHSIDEFFDTGRYLIIGGLIAAAMQTYLPTRIMLTLGSTKILAIIIMLLLAFTMSLCSEADAFIGSSLLSLFGTAPVAAFLVFGPMVDIKNLLMMKRYFTGRFILSLIGLIALSVIGFTLFI
;
A
#
# COMPACT_ATOMS: atom_id res chain seq x y z
N MET A 1 -6.80 -3.21 -7.12
CA MET A 1 -6.27 -2.21 -6.16
C MET A 1 -5.34 -2.84 -5.14
N LEU A 2 -5.74 -3.90 -4.41
CA LEU A 2 -4.94 -4.49 -3.33
C LEU A 2 -3.66 -5.26 -3.78
N THR A 3 -3.64 -5.83 -4.99
CA THR A 3 -2.50 -6.65 -5.49
C THR A 3 -1.52 -5.90 -6.39
N ALA A 4 -1.95 -4.77 -6.97
CA ALA A 4 -1.19 -4.07 -7.99
C ALA A 4 0.19 -3.55 -7.50
N PRO A 5 0.33 -3.02 -6.27
CA PRO A 5 1.64 -2.62 -5.76
C PRO A 5 2.58 -3.79 -5.50
N ILE A 6 2.03 -4.97 -5.17
CA ILE A 6 2.81 -6.08 -4.60
C ILE A 6 3.39 -7.00 -5.68
N ILE A 7 2.66 -7.15 -6.78
CA ILE A 7 3.10 -7.95 -7.94
C ILE A 7 3.93 -7.08 -8.91
N ASN A 8 4.23 -5.83 -8.54
CA ASN A 8 5.08 -4.94 -9.32
C ASN A 8 6.48 -5.57 -9.50
N PRO A 9 7.00 -5.70 -10.74
CA PRO A 9 8.33 -6.24 -11.00
C PRO A 9 9.44 -5.55 -10.21
N ILE A 10 9.33 -4.24 -10.01
CA ILE A 10 10.29 -3.42 -9.25
C ILE A 10 10.34 -3.87 -7.79
N VAL A 11 9.17 -4.18 -7.22
CA VAL A 11 9.03 -4.61 -5.82
C VAL A 11 9.56 -6.02 -5.61
N ILE A 12 9.30 -6.93 -6.55
CA ILE A 12 9.85 -8.30 -6.54
C ILE A 12 11.38 -8.24 -6.63
N PHE A 13 11.91 -7.41 -7.53
CA PHE A 13 13.36 -7.23 -7.70
C PHE A 13 14.01 -6.59 -6.47
N SER A 14 13.38 -5.57 -5.87
CA SER A 14 13.83 -4.97 -4.61
C SER A 14 13.88 -6.01 -3.49
N THR A 15 12.86 -6.85 -3.37
CA THR A 15 12.82 -7.94 -2.38
C THR A 15 13.95 -8.94 -2.62
N PHE A 16 14.19 -9.31 -3.87
CA PHE A 16 15.27 -10.22 -4.21
C PHE A 16 16.67 -9.70 -3.80
N ILE A 17 16.93 -8.41 -4.06
CA ILE A 17 18.19 -7.76 -3.67
C ILE A 17 18.29 -7.61 -2.14
N ALA A 18 17.24 -7.12 -1.49
CA ALA A 18 17.23 -6.83 -0.07
C ALA A 18 17.49 -8.08 0.79
N PHE A 19 17.04 -9.26 0.34
CA PHE A 19 17.22 -10.53 1.03
C PHE A 19 18.42 -11.34 0.52
N GLY A 20 19.44 -10.68 -0.04
CA GLY A 20 20.72 -11.29 -0.37
C GLY A 20 20.62 -12.33 -1.49
N ASN A 21 19.87 -12.03 -2.56
CA ASN A 21 19.73 -12.91 -3.73
C ASN A 21 18.96 -14.21 -3.44
N SER A 22 18.13 -14.22 -2.39
CA SER A 22 17.28 -15.37 -2.04
C SER A 22 15.91 -15.29 -2.71
N TRP A 23 15.62 -16.23 -3.60
CA TRP A 23 14.31 -16.35 -4.25
C TRP A 23 13.18 -16.76 -3.29
N GLN A 24 13.53 -17.31 -2.13
CA GLN A 24 12.57 -17.81 -1.16
C GLN A 24 11.66 -16.70 -0.63
N MET A 25 12.21 -15.59 -0.16
CA MET A 25 11.41 -14.49 0.41
C MET A 25 10.58 -13.76 -0.64
N ALA A 26 11.13 -13.56 -1.84
CA ALA A 26 10.38 -13.00 -2.97
C ALA A 26 9.18 -13.89 -3.34
N SER A 27 9.37 -15.22 -3.37
CA SER A 27 8.30 -16.18 -3.65
C SER A 27 7.22 -16.17 -2.58
N TRP A 28 7.61 -16.17 -1.28
CA TRP A 28 6.65 -16.08 -0.18
C TRP A 28 5.81 -14.80 -0.24
N ARG A 29 6.43 -13.67 -0.62
CA ARG A 29 5.72 -12.41 -0.83
C ARG A 29 4.68 -12.53 -1.95
N VAL A 30 5.05 -13.03 -3.13
CA VAL A 30 4.14 -13.14 -4.28
C VAL A 30 3.00 -14.13 -3.99
N ILE A 31 3.33 -15.33 -3.50
CA ILE A 31 2.36 -16.39 -3.22
C ILE A 31 1.40 -15.96 -2.12
N GLY A 32 1.92 -15.39 -1.02
CA GLY A 32 1.08 -14.91 0.09
C GLY A 32 0.14 -13.81 -0.35
N SER A 33 0.62 -12.89 -1.21
CA SER A 33 -0.21 -11.80 -1.73
C SER A 33 -1.32 -12.29 -2.65
N PHE A 34 -1.01 -13.26 -3.50
CA PHE A 34 -1.99 -13.90 -4.39
C PHE A 34 -3.05 -14.67 -3.58
N PHE A 35 -2.62 -15.43 -2.57
CA PHE A 35 -3.52 -16.16 -1.68
C PHE A 35 -4.49 -15.21 -0.96
N VAL A 36 -3.97 -14.15 -0.32
CA VAL A 36 -4.79 -13.16 0.39
C VAL A 36 -5.77 -12.46 -0.56
N ALA A 37 -5.34 -12.14 -1.78
CA ALA A 37 -6.21 -11.53 -2.79
C ALA A 37 -7.36 -12.45 -3.22
N LEU A 38 -7.10 -13.76 -3.33
CA LEU A 38 -8.14 -14.74 -3.64
C LEU A 38 -9.17 -14.80 -2.51
N VAL A 39 -8.72 -14.89 -1.25
CA VAL A 39 -9.61 -14.93 -0.08
C VAL A 39 -10.49 -13.67 -0.02
N ILE A 40 -9.90 -12.48 -0.22
CA ILE A 40 -10.65 -11.22 -0.26
C ILE A 40 -11.61 -11.19 -1.45
N GLY A 41 -11.16 -11.62 -2.64
CA GLY A 41 -11.98 -11.63 -3.85
C GLY A 41 -13.21 -12.52 -3.71
N VAL A 42 -13.04 -13.71 -3.13
CA VAL A 42 -14.13 -14.64 -2.80
C VAL A 42 -15.04 -14.00 -1.75
N TRP A 43 -14.50 -13.44 -0.67
CA TRP A 43 -15.30 -12.78 0.35
C TRP A 43 -16.15 -11.64 -0.23
N LEU A 44 -15.57 -10.78 -1.06
CA LEU A 44 -16.31 -9.71 -1.74
C LEU A 44 -17.41 -10.26 -2.66
N ALA A 45 -17.14 -11.34 -3.40
CA ALA A 45 -18.12 -11.96 -4.30
C ALA A 45 -19.34 -12.54 -3.56
N TYR A 46 -19.15 -13.07 -2.35
CA TYR A 46 -20.24 -13.68 -1.58
C TYR A 46 -20.95 -12.71 -0.62
N PHE A 47 -20.24 -11.74 -0.05
CA PHE A 47 -20.76 -10.92 1.06
C PHE A 47 -21.21 -9.51 0.68
N GLN A 48 -20.94 -9.02 -0.55
CA GLN A 48 -21.27 -7.64 -0.92
C GLN A 48 -22.03 -7.52 -2.24
N LYS A 49 -23.35 -7.69 -2.13
CA LYS A 49 -24.33 -7.29 -3.16
C LYS A 49 -24.85 -5.85 -2.98
N ASP A 50 -24.61 -5.22 -1.83
CA ASP A 50 -25.09 -3.87 -1.53
C ASP A 50 -23.98 -2.80 -1.69
N ALA A 51 -24.39 -1.61 -2.13
CA ALA A 51 -23.54 -0.47 -2.47
C ALA A 51 -22.61 -0.05 -1.30
N VAL A 52 -21.39 -0.58 -1.30
CA VAL A 52 -20.33 -0.25 -0.32
C VAL A 52 -19.78 1.16 -0.55
N LEU A 53 -20.04 1.74 -1.71
CA LEU A 53 -19.70 3.12 -2.03
C LEU A 53 -20.60 4.08 -1.26
N LYS A 54 -20.02 5.05 -0.56
CA LYS A 54 -20.79 6.18 -0.01
C LYS A 54 -21.57 6.85 -1.13
N GLU A 55 -22.90 6.79 -1.02
CA GLU A 55 -23.88 7.40 -1.93
C GLU A 55 -23.60 8.89 -2.25
N LYS A 56 -22.97 9.61 -1.32
CA LYS A 56 -22.54 11.02 -1.48
C LYS A 56 -21.49 11.28 -2.57
N ILE A 57 -20.75 10.27 -3.04
CA ILE A 57 -19.82 10.44 -4.18
C ILE A 57 -20.53 10.18 -5.50
N THR A 58 -21.46 9.22 -5.53
CA THR A 58 -22.28 8.94 -6.71
C THR A 58 -23.10 10.16 -7.13
N SER A 59 -23.65 10.93 -6.19
CA SER A 59 -24.40 12.16 -6.50
C SER A 59 -23.52 13.28 -7.07
N LYS A 60 -22.29 13.46 -6.56
CA LYS A 60 -21.33 14.46 -7.09
C LYS A 60 -20.72 14.09 -8.43
N VAL A 61 -20.62 12.81 -8.76
CA VAL A 61 -20.15 12.34 -10.07
C VAL A 61 -21.30 12.35 -11.09
N ALA A 62 -22.54 12.07 -10.67
CA ALA A 62 -23.72 12.11 -11.54
C ALA A 62 -24.15 13.55 -11.91
N GLU A 63 -23.98 14.54 -11.04
CA GLU A 63 -24.32 15.94 -11.36
C GLU A 63 -23.34 16.61 -12.34
N ASN A 64 -22.10 16.12 -12.47
CA ASN A 64 -21.09 16.73 -13.34
C ASN A 64 -21.12 16.24 -14.81
N HIS A 65 -22.14 15.49 -15.22
CA HIS A 65 -22.26 14.99 -16.60
C HIS A 65 -23.17 15.79 -17.54
N HIS A 66 -23.57 17.00 -17.16
CA HIS A 66 -24.31 17.91 -18.04
C HIS A 66 -23.67 19.30 -18.13
N HIS A 67 -22.56 19.41 -18.86
CA HIS A 67 -22.28 20.62 -19.64
C HIS A 67 -21.32 20.30 -20.80
N HIS A 68 -21.88 19.99 -21.95
CA HIS A 68 -21.26 20.38 -23.21
C HIS A 68 -21.62 21.86 -23.45
N VAL A 69 -20.64 22.70 -23.76
CA VAL A 69 -20.65 23.76 -24.80
C VAL A 69 -19.43 24.69 -24.62
N HIS A 70 -18.59 24.65 -25.66
CA HIS A 70 -17.62 25.61 -26.23
C HIS A 70 -17.27 26.94 -25.53
N GLU A 71 -15.96 27.18 -25.40
CA GLU A 71 -15.29 28.48 -25.64
C GLU A 71 -14.01 28.16 -26.46
N GLU A 72 -14.06 28.33 -27.77
CA GLU A 72 -13.56 29.47 -28.56
C GLU A 72 -12.14 29.22 -29.12
N GLU A 73 -12.12 28.99 -30.44
CA GLU A 73 -10.94 29.17 -31.27
C GLU A 73 -10.51 30.64 -31.20
N GLN A 74 -9.28 30.88 -30.75
CA GLN A 74 -8.46 31.95 -31.33
C GLN A 74 -7.22 31.32 -31.96
N SER A 75 -7.25 31.36 -33.28
CA SER A 75 -6.16 31.04 -34.18
C SER A 75 -5.20 32.24 -34.23
N GLU A 76 -3.92 32.08 -33.89
CA GLU A 76 -2.85 32.67 -34.70
C GLU A 76 -1.45 32.06 -34.42
N LYS A 77 -0.86 31.58 -35.52
CA LYS A 77 0.57 31.42 -35.86
C LYS A 77 1.41 30.28 -35.24
N ASN A 78 1.50 29.21 -36.04
CA ASN A 78 2.74 28.61 -36.56
C ASN A 78 4.05 28.88 -35.80
N GLU A 79 4.59 27.84 -35.15
CA GLU A 79 6.03 27.49 -35.07
C GLU A 79 6.11 25.96 -34.73
N PRO A 80 6.42 25.06 -35.69
CA PRO A 80 6.27 23.62 -35.54
C PRO A 80 7.56 22.97 -34.99
N LYS A 81 7.96 23.28 -33.74
CA LYS A 81 9.15 22.62 -33.16
C LYS A 81 9.19 22.34 -31.65
N ASN A 82 8.18 22.74 -30.86
CA ASN A 82 8.25 22.64 -29.39
C ASN A 82 7.11 21.87 -28.69
N GLN A 83 6.33 21.07 -29.42
CA GLN A 83 5.19 20.32 -28.86
C GLN A 83 5.61 19.32 -27.77
N LEU A 84 6.80 18.71 -27.89
CA LEU A 84 7.36 17.80 -26.87
C LEU A 84 7.79 18.55 -25.59
N ILE A 85 8.35 19.75 -25.70
CA ILE A 85 8.83 20.52 -24.54
C ILE A 85 7.64 21.05 -23.72
N HIS A 86 6.58 21.49 -24.40
CA HIS A 86 5.37 21.97 -23.71
C HIS A 86 4.57 20.83 -23.06
N GLN A 87 4.50 19.65 -23.70
CA GLN A 87 3.87 18.45 -23.11
C GLN A 87 4.67 17.89 -21.92
N THR A 88 6.00 17.86 -22.01
CA THR A 88 6.84 17.41 -20.89
C THR A 88 6.77 18.37 -19.71
N GLY A 89 6.72 19.68 -19.98
CA GLY A 89 6.49 20.69 -18.94
C GLY A 89 5.14 20.50 -18.23
N HIS A 90 4.07 20.22 -18.99
CA HIS A 90 2.73 20.01 -18.43
C HIS A 90 2.61 18.74 -17.58
N VAL A 91 3.32 17.66 -17.94
CA VAL A 91 3.38 16.43 -17.14
C VAL A 91 4.22 16.64 -15.88
N LEU A 92 5.31 17.41 -15.98
CA LEU A 92 6.21 17.68 -14.86
C LEU A 92 5.55 18.57 -13.82
N THR A 93 4.85 19.64 -14.22
CA THR A 93 4.10 20.49 -13.27
C THR A 93 3.00 19.71 -12.57
N HIS A 94 2.25 18.88 -13.30
CA HIS A 94 1.24 18.01 -12.69
C HIS A 94 1.84 17.02 -11.69
N SER A 95 2.98 16.41 -12.01
CA SER A 95 3.67 15.46 -11.13
C SER A 95 4.20 16.15 -9.87
N ILE A 96 4.67 17.39 -9.99
CA ILE A 96 5.16 18.20 -8.87
C ILE A 96 3.99 18.55 -7.93
N ASP A 97 2.85 18.97 -8.47
CA ASP A 97 1.66 19.27 -7.66
C ASP A 97 1.17 18.03 -6.90
N GLU A 98 1.14 16.87 -7.57
CA GLU A 98 0.76 15.60 -6.94
C GLU A 98 1.79 15.13 -5.89
N PHE A 99 3.08 15.38 -6.14
CA PHE A 99 4.16 15.11 -5.19
C PHE A 99 4.03 15.98 -3.93
N PHE A 100 3.76 17.28 -4.07
CA PHE A 100 3.60 18.17 -2.91
C PHE A 100 2.30 17.90 -2.14
N ASP A 101 1.20 17.57 -2.83
CA ASP A 101 -0.06 17.21 -2.17
C ASP A 101 0.07 15.89 -1.39
N THR A 102 0.82 14.92 -1.94
CA THR A 102 1.16 13.68 -1.23
C THR A 102 2.22 13.87 -0.16
N GLY A 103 3.18 14.77 -0.40
CA GLY A 103 4.39 14.97 0.41
C GLY A 103 4.08 15.34 1.85
N ARG A 104 3.07 16.19 2.10
CA ARG A 104 2.66 16.53 3.47
C ARG A 104 2.23 15.32 4.30
N TYR A 105 1.58 14.34 3.69
CA TYR A 105 1.18 13.10 4.38
C TYR A 105 2.38 12.17 4.59
N LEU A 106 3.31 12.12 3.63
CA LEU A 106 4.55 11.34 3.74
C LEU A 106 5.48 11.87 4.83
N ILE A 107 5.60 13.20 4.97
CA ILE A 107 6.42 13.82 6.01
C ILE A 107 5.87 13.48 7.40
N ILE A 108 4.55 13.61 7.59
CA ILE A 108 3.90 13.26 8.86
C ILE A 108 4.04 11.76 9.16
N GLY A 109 3.80 10.90 8.16
CA GLY A 109 3.96 9.45 8.30
C GLY A 109 5.40 9.04 8.63
N GLY A 110 6.38 9.62 7.93
CA GLY A 110 7.81 9.38 8.15
C GLY A 110 8.29 9.83 9.53
N LEU A 111 7.79 10.95 10.04
CA LEU A 111 8.12 11.43 11.39
C LEU A 111 7.55 10.50 12.47
N ILE A 112 6.31 10.01 12.29
CA ILE A 112 5.69 9.02 13.19
C ILE A 112 6.48 7.69 13.16
N ALA A 113 6.83 7.21 11.96
CA ALA A 113 7.60 5.98 11.78
C ALA A 113 8.99 6.09 12.43
N ALA A 114 9.70 7.20 12.22
CA ALA A 114 11.01 7.46 12.83
C ALA A 114 10.93 7.58 14.35
N ALA A 115 9.90 8.24 14.87
CA ALA A 115 9.65 8.30 16.32
C ALA A 115 9.42 6.90 16.88
N MET A 116 8.55 6.10 16.26
CA MET A 116 8.32 4.73 16.71
C MET A 116 9.59 3.87 16.64
N GLN A 117 10.39 3.96 15.58
CA GLN A 117 11.68 3.26 15.49
C GLN A 117 12.68 3.70 16.57
N THR A 118 12.73 4.99 16.88
CA THR A 118 13.66 5.55 17.88
C THR A 118 13.25 5.18 19.31
N TYR A 119 11.94 5.14 19.58
CA TYR A 119 11.39 4.90 20.92
C TYR A 119 10.93 3.46 21.18
N LEU A 120 11.02 2.54 20.21
CA LEU A 120 10.81 1.09 20.42
C LEU A 120 12.16 0.41 20.71
N PRO A 121 12.52 0.22 22.00
CA PRO A 121 13.75 -0.48 22.33
C PRO A 121 13.67 -1.96 21.93
N THR A 122 14.70 -2.42 21.21
CA THR A 122 14.92 -3.81 20.78
C THR A 122 14.84 -4.82 21.94
N ARG A 123 15.01 -4.35 23.18
CA ARG A 123 14.96 -5.15 24.42
C ARG A 123 13.56 -5.71 24.73
N ILE A 124 12.48 -4.98 24.41
CA ILE A 124 11.10 -5.48 24.59
C ILE A 124 10.79 -6.55 23.53
N MET A 125 11.38 -6.38 22.34
CA MET A 125 11.24 -7.23 21.15
C MET A 125 11.80 -8.64 21.37
N LEU A 126 12.93 -8.76 22.08
CA LEU A 126 13.57 -10.04 22.40
C LEU A 126 12.80 -10.87 23.44
N THR A 127 12.05 -10.24 24.34
CA THR A 127 11.16 -10.93 25.30
C THR A 127 9.79 -11.30 24.71
N LEU A 128 9.33 -10.54 23.70
CA LEU A 128 8.04 -10.77 23.02
C LEU A 128 8.14 -11.72 21.82
N GLY A 129 9.35 -12.09 21.37
CA GLY A 129 9.56 -13.10 20.32
C GLY A 129 9.40 -14.56 20.78
N SER A 130 8.94 -14.81 22.01
CA SER A 130 8.90 -16.15 22.60
C SER A 130 7.96 -17.12 21.87
N THR A 131 6.96 -16.61 21.17
CA THR A 131 6.02 -17.41 20.37
C THR A 131 5.91 -16.85 18.94
N LYS A 132 5.87 -17.74 17.94
CA LYS A 132 5.77 -17.38 16.52
C LYS A 132 4.62 -16.40 16.23
N ILE A 133 3.47 -16.61 16.86
CA ILE A 133 2.27 -15.78 16.68
C ILE A 133 2.50 -14.34 17.16
N LEU A 134 3.13 -14.18 18.32
CA LEU A 134 3.38 -12.85 18.89
C LEU A 134 4.35 -12.05 18.02
N ALA A 135 5.37 -12.71 17.45
CA ALA A 135 6.27 -12.09 16.48
C ALA A 135 5.54 -11.65 15.20
N ILE A 136 4.61 -12.45 14.66
CA ILE A 136 3.79 -12.08 13.51
C ILE A 136 2.93 -10.84 13.81
N ILE A 137 2.26 -10.81 14.98
CA ILE A 137 1.42 -9.67 15.38
C ILE A 137 2.23 -8.39 15.50
N ILE A 138 3.42 -8.45 16.10
CA ILE A 138 4.31 -7.30 16.22
C ILE A 138 4.74 -6.80 14.84
N MET A 139 5.11 -7.72 13.94
CA MET A 139 5.49 -7.37 12.57
C MET A 139 4.33 -6.78 11.76
N LEU A 140 3.10 -7.25 11.96
CA LEU A 140 1.89 -6.65 11.36
C LEU A 140 1.66 -5.22 11.88
N LEU A 141 1.84 -4.99 13.18
CA LEU A 141 1.71 -3.67 13.78
C LEU A 141 2.80 -2.71 13.27
N LEU A 142 4.04 -3.20 13.13
CA LEU A 142 5.14 -2.42 12.55
C LEU A 142 4.86 -2.09 11.08
N ALA A 143 4.37 -3.05 10.28
CA ALA A 143 3.98 -2.83 8.90
C ALA A 143 2.91 -1.73 8.78
N PHE A 144 1.84 -1.85 9.60
CA PHE A 144 0.76 -0.86 9.64
C PHE A 144 1.26 0.54 10.01
N THR A 145 2.14 0.61 11.01
CA THR A 145 2.66 1.87 11.53
C THR A 145 3.60 2.54 10.52
N MET A 146 4.56 1.77 10.01
CA MET A 146 5.64 2.32 9.19
C MET A 146 5.15 2.73 7.81
N SER A 147 4.12 2.06 7.29
CA SER A 147 3.37 2.53 6.10
C SER A 147 4.31 2.96 4.97
N LEU A 148 5.38 2.18 4.72
CA LEU A 148 6.39 2.55 3.73
C LEU A 148 5.93 2.11 2.34
N CYS A 149 6.59 2.67 1.33
CA CYS A 149 6.42 2.19 -0.03
C CYS A 149 6.90 0.74 -0.11
N SER A 150 6.18 -0.08 -0.89
CA SER A 150 6.40 -1.52 -1.08
C SER A 150 7.85 -1.96 -1.33
N GLU A 151 8.68 -1.08 -1.88
CA GLU A 151 10.10 -1.24 -2.15
C GLU A 151 10.95 -1.05 -0.90
N ALA A 152 10.66 -0.01 -0.10
CA ALA A 152 11.38 0.32 1.13
C ALA A 152 11.10 -0.70 2.24
N ASP A 153 9.89 -1.24 2.28
CA ASP A 153 9.51 -2.34 3.17
C ASP A 153 10.46 -3.54 3.04
N ALA A 154 10.93 -3.87 1.84
CA ALA A 154 11.83 -5.01 1.63
C ALA A 154 13.15 -4.86 2.40
N PHE A 155 13.71 -3.66 2.45
CA PHE A 155 14.96 -3.38 3.15
C PHE A 155 14.80 -3.37 4.66
N ILE A 156 13.68 -2.85 5.17
CA ILE A 156 13.38 -2.93 6.61
C ILE A 156 13.14 -4.39 7.00
N GLY A 157 12.37 -5.14 6.21
CA GLY A 157 12.10 -6.55 6.45
C GLY A 157 13.38 -7.40 6.50
N SER A 158 14.35 -7.16 5.62
CA SER A 158 15.61 -7.92 5.63
C SER A 158 16.46 -7.64 6.87
N SER A 159 16.47 -6.39 7.35
CA SER A 159 17.16 -6.01 8.60
C SER A 159 16.56 -6.67 9.84
N LEU A 160 15.27 -7.04 9.79
CA LEU A 160 14.52 -7.67 10.87
C LEU A 160 14.49 -9.21 10.78
N LEU A 161 15.03 -9.79 9.71
CA LEU A 161 14.99 -11.24 9.46
C LEU A 161 15.76 -12.06 10.50
N SER A 162 16.93 -11.58 10.93
CA SER A 162 17.73 -12.24 11.97
C SER A 162 17.08 -12.19 13.36
N LEU A 163 16.15 -11.25 13.57
CA LEU A 163 15.49 -11.02 14.86
C LEU A 163 14.17 -11.79 15.01
N PHE A 164 13.37 -11.87 13.95
CA PHE A 164 12.04 -12.49 14.01
C PHE A 164 11.87 -13.76 13.18
N GLY A 165 12.82 -14.06 12.30
CA GLY A 165 12.72 -15.19 11.38
C GLY A 165 11.80 -14.93 10.17
N THR A 166 11.66 -15.96 9.34
CA THR A 166 11.05 -15.86 8.01
C THR A 166 9.54 -15.56 8.05
N ALA A 167 8.78 -16.23 8.92
CA ALA A 167 7.33 -16.11 8.96
C ALA A 167 6.83 -14.69 9.33
N PRO A 168 7.30 -14.04 10.42
CA PRO A 168 6.89 -12.68 10.75
C PRO A 168 7.31 -11.63 9.71
N VAL A 169 8.49 -11.81 9.09
CA VAL A 169 8.96 -10.92 8.04
C VAL A 169 8.15 -11.09 6.76
N ALA A 170 7.80 -12.33 6.38
CA ALA A 170 6.90 -12.57 5.27
C ALA A 170 5.52 -11.94 5.52
N ALA A 171 5.02 -11.98 6.77
CA ALA A 171 3.78 -11.31 7.15
C ALA A 171 3.87 -9.79 6.95
N PHE A 172 4.97 -9.17 7.39
CA PHE A 172 5.24 -7.74 7.17
C PHE A 172 5.24 -7.37 5.67
N LEU A 173 5.95 -8.14 4.84
CA LEU A 173 6.10 -7.85 3.40
C LEU A 173 4.81 -8.02 2.58
N VAL A 174 3.92 -8.91 3.02
CA VAL A 174 2.61 -9.13 2.39
C VAL A 174 1.60 -8.12 2.90
N PHE A 175 1.58 -7.86 4.21
CA PHE A 175 0.57 -7.01 4.85
C PHE A 175 0.79 -5.51 4.61
N GLY A 176 2.02 -5.02 4.74
CA GLY A 176 2.37 -3.60 4.62
C GLY A 176 1.76 -2.92 3.38
N PRO A 177 2.05 -3.39 2.16
CA PRO A 177 1.50 -2.79 0.94
C PRO A 177 -0.02 -2.97 0.77
N MET A 178 -0.67 -3.88 1.50
CA MET A 178 -2.13 -4.03 1.48
C MET A 178 -2.81 -3.05 2.45
N VAL A 179 -2.23 -2.85 3.63
CA VAL A 179 -2.81 -2.11 4.75
C VAL A 179 -1.88 -0.97 5.15
N ASP A 180 -1.89 0.04 4.29
CA ASP A 180 -1.12 1.28 4.45
C ASP A 180 -2.04 2.42 4.92
N ILE A 181 -1.52 3.33 5.75
CA ILE A 181 -2.27 4.48 6.28
C ILE A 181 -2.81 5.35 5.15
N LYS A 182 -2.04 5.61 4.09
CA LYS A 182 -2.49 6.37 2.91
C LYS A 182 -3.61 5.62 2.19
N ASN A 183 -3.45 4.31 1.98
CA ASN A 183 -4.48 3.48 1.34
C ASN A 183 -5.78 3.47 2.17
N LEU A 184 -5.67 3.42 3.50
CA LEU A 184 -6.81 3.46 4.42
C LEU A 184 -7.50 4.82 4.47
N LEU A 185 -6.74 5.91 4.47
CA LEU A 185 -7.29 7.26 4.38
C LEU A 185 -8.02 7.46 3.05
N MET A 186 -7.46 6.95 1.95
CA MET A 186 -8.13 6.93 0.65
C MET A 186 -9.42 6.12 0.72
N MET A 187 -9.38 4.86 1.21
CA MET A 187 -10.56 4.00 1.34
C MET A 187 -11.64 4.59 2.25
N LYS A 188 -11.28 5.31 3.32
CA LYS A 188 -12.22 5.99 4.23
C LYS A 188 -13.07 7.06 3.53
N ARG A 189 -12.57 7.60 2.41
CA ARG A 189 -13.30 8.54 1.56
C ARG A 189 -14.40 7.86 0.75
N TYR A 190 -14.14 6.65 0.25
CA TYR A 190 -15.04 5.92 -0.65
C TYR A 190 -15.96 4.91 0.06
N PHE A 191 -15.50 4.30 1.16
CA PHE A 191 -16.17 3.18 1.82
C PHE A 191 -16.61 3.50 3.27
N THR A 192 -17.50 2.67 3.80
CA THR A 192 -17.94 2.76 5.21
C THR A 192 -16.87 2.21 6.16
N GLY A 193 -16.73 2.80 7.35
CA GLY A 193 -15.71 2.38 8.32
C GLY A 193 -15.84 0.91 8.77
N ARG A 194 -17.07 0.37 8.77
CA ARG A 194 -17.34 -1.04 9.09
C ARG A 194 -16.74 -1.97 8.04
N PHE A 195 -16.87 -1.62 6.75
CA PHE A 195 -16.26 -2.38 5.67
C PHE A 195 -14.74 -2.38 5.79
N ILE A 196 -14.14 -1.22 6.06
CA ILE A 196 -12.69 -1.08 6.18
C ILE A 196 -12.15 -1.94 7.33
N LEU A 197 -12.78 -1.92 8.50
CA LEU A 197 -12.39 -2.77 9.62
C LEU A 197 -12.52 -4.27 9.30
N SER A 198 -13.61 -4.66 8.63
CA SER A 198 -13.79 -6.05 8.19
C SER A 198 -12.72 -6.47 7.19
N LEU A 199 -12.34 -5.59 6.26
CA LEU A 199 -11.31 -5.84 5.26
C LEU A 199 -9.93 -6.00 5.91
N ILE A 200 -9.54 -5.09 6.82
CA ILE A 200 -8.27 -5.18 7.56
C ILE A 200 -8.22 -6.47 8.37
N GLY A 201 -9.29 -6.80 9.10
CA GLY A 201 -9.36 -8.00 9.92
C GLY A 201 -9.22 -9.28 9.07
N LEU A 202 -9.85 -9.32 7.91
CA LEU A 202 -9.77 -10.45 6.99
C LEU A 202 -8.38 -10.58 6.36
N ILE A 203 -7.75 -9.47 5.98
CA ILE A 203 -6.35 -9.46 5.50
C ILE A 203 -5.42 -9.98 6.60
N ALA A 204 -5.50 -9.43 7.81
CA ALA A 204 -4.65 -9.81 8.93
C ALA A 204 -4.78 -11.30 9.25
N LEU A 205 -6.01 -11.82 9.34
CA LEU A 205 -6.27 -13.23 9.62
C LEU A 205 -5.74 -14.15 8.51
N SER A 206 -5.92 -13.76 7.25
CA SER A 206 -5.42 -14.52 6.09
C SER A 206 -3.89 -14.56 6.08
N VAL A 207 -3.23 -13.43 6.35
CA VAL A 207 -1.77 -13.34 6.42
C VAL A 207 -1.21 -14.16 7.58
N ILE A 208 -1.83 -14.09 8.77
CA ILE A 208 -1.43 -14.90 9.93
C ILE A 208 -1.56 -16.39 9.59
N GLY A 209 -2.70 -16.82 9.00
CA GLY A 209 -2.92 -18.21 8.61
C GLY A 209 -1.88 -18.71 7.60
N PHE A 210 -1.58 -17.91 6.58
CA PHE A 210 -0.57 -18.23 5.58
C PHE A 210 0.84 -18.33 6.18
N THR A 211 1.23 -17.37 7.03
CA THR A 211 2.58 -17.32 7.58
C THR A 211 2.83 -18.29 8.72
N LEU A 212 1.78 -18.79 9.39
CA LEU A 212 1.91 -19.90 10.33
C LEU A 212 2.24 -21.23 9.67
N PHE A 213 1.96 -21.38 8.38
CA PHE A 213 2.30 -22.57 7.61
C PHE A 213 3.79 -22.61 7.19
N ILE A 214 4.49 -21.47 7.28
CA ILE A 214 5.92 -21.28 6.95
C ILE A 214 6.79 -21.50 8.20
#